data_AF-A0A9W6ZIT7-F1
#
_entry.id   AF-A0A9W6ZIT7-F1
#
_cell.length_a   1.000
_cell.length_b   1.000
_cell.length_c   1.000
_cell.angle_alpha   90.00
_cell.angle_beta   90.00
_cell.angle_gamma   90.00
#
_symmetry.space_group_name_H-M   'P 1'
#
loop_
_entity.id
_entity.type
_entity.pdbx_description
1 polymer ?
#
loop_
_entity_poly.entity_id
_entity_poly.type
_entity_poly.pdbx_seq_one_letter_code
_entity_poly.pdbx_strand_id
1 'polypeptide(L)'
;MAGSKKRRRREVQVVEDKSDFPWQTSALTLFTSPPRLQSLQKQNSTDPSHPPSSSAHPTPPSNLSSDEVQKYKKFATKISSNDDFNKMFKDVQTKGQQQFTGYAKKLYKEEDYEKKTGKKLKRQSVPRNILAGMIKKQAGKEEKADRIAREAGIVTAKKKKGERKSYSEASRKDSQQSGPAPNIGFMSGGMFKVKNK
;
A
#
# COMPACT_ATOMS: atom_id res chain seq x y z
N MET A 1 -46.60 30.13 -19.74
CA MET A 1 -47.17 28.85 -19.25
C MET A 1 -46.42 27.71 -19.91
N ALA A 2 -45.52 27.04 -19.18
CA ALA A 2 -44.66 25.98 -19.72
C ALA A 2 -45.34 24.60 -19.58
N GLY A 3 -45.72 23.99 -20.69
CA GLY A 3 -46.37 22.67 -20.72
C GLY A 3 -45.40 21.53 -20.40
N SER A 4 -45.74 20.69 -19.42
CA SER A 4 -44.95 19.52 -19.05
C SER A 4 -45.16 18.38 -20.05
N LYS A 5 -44.09 17.94 -20.71
CA LYS A 5 -44.13 16.78 -21.61
C LYS A 5 -44.08 15.49 -20.77
N LYS A 6 -45.24 14.86 -20.59
CA LYS A 6 -45.40 13.54 -19.94
C LYS A 6 -44.73 12.47 -20.80
N ARG A 7 -43.61 11.92 -20.35
CA ARG A 7 -42.91 10.81 -21.03
C ARG A 7 -43.73 9.52 -20.89
N ARG A 8 -44.13 8.91 -22.02
CA ARG A 8 -44.77 7.59 -22.05
C ARG A 8 -43.79 6.54 -21.52
N ARG A 9 -44.24 5.74 -20.53
CA ARG A 9 -43.53 4.55 -20.06
C ARG A 9 -43.42 3.55 -21.21
N ARG A 10 -42.21 3.02 -21.45
CA ARG A 10 -42.00 1.91 -22.39
C ARG A 10 -42.42 0.63 -21.68
N GLU A 11 -43.31 -0.13 -22.30
CA GLU A 11 -43.66 -1.47 -21.87
C GLU A 11 -42.45 -2.38 -22.07
N VAL A 12 -42.10 -3.14 -21.04
CA VAL A 12 -41.02 -4.12 -21.06
C VAL A 12 -41.64 -5.41 -21.55
N GLN A 13 -41.33 -5.81 -22.78
CA GLN A 13 -41.64 -7.15 -23.25
C GLN A 13 -40.67 -8.12 -22.58
N VAL A 14 -41.21 -9.07 -21.82
CA VAL A 14 -40.47 -10.22 -21.33
C VAL A 14 -40.45 -11.23 -22.48
N VAL A 15 -39.27 -11.42 -23.07
CA VAL A 15 -39.02 -12.49 -24.02
C VAL A 15 -38.65 -13.72 -23.19
N GLU A 16 -39.50 -14.74 -23.21
CA GLU A 16 -39.18 -16.04 -22.63
C GLU A 16 -38.26 -16.79 -23.61
N ASP A 17 -36.97 -16.86 -23.25
CA ASP A 17 -36.00 -17.67 -23.98
C ASP A 17 -36.31 -19.15 -23.75
N LYS A 18 -36.88 -19.82 -24.76
CA LYS A 18 -36.90 -21.28 -24.85
C LYS A 18 -35.50 -21.77 -25.24
N SER A 19 -34.58 -21.80 -24.27
CA SER A 19 -33.29 -22.45 -24.46
C SER A 19 -33.45 -23.96 -24.23
N ASP A 20 -33.80 -24.67 -25.29
CA ASP A 20 -33.59 -26.12 -25.41
C ASP A 20 -32.08 -26.39 -25.56
N PHE A 21 -31.32 -26.13 -24.49
CA PHE A 21 -29.89 -26.44 -24.43
C PHE A 21 -29.72 -27.80 -23.76
N PRO A 22 -29.29 -28.85 -24.48
CA PRO A 22 -29.08 -30.15 -23.87
C PRO A 22 -27.91 -30.07 -22.89
N TRP A 23 -28.20 -30.25 -21.60
CA TRP A 23 -27.19 -30.50 -20.59
C TRP A 23 -26.58 -31.89 -20.86
N GLN A 24 -25.59 -31.95 -21.75
CA GLN A 24 -24.70 -33.10 -21.80
C GLN A 24 -23.79 -33.04 -20.57
N THR A 25 -24.25 -33.66 -19.50
CA THR A 25 -23.42 -34.10 -18.38
C THR A 25 -22.57 -35.28 -18.84
N SER A 26 -21.48 -35.02 -19.55
CA SER A 26 -20.40 -36.00 -19.67
C SER A 26 -19.52 -35.89 -18.45
N ALA A 27 -19.86 -36.69 -17.44
CA ALA A 27 -18.96 -37.08 -16.39
C ALA A 27 -17.70 -37.71 -17.01
N LEU A 28 -16.53 -37.10 -16.77
CA LEU A 28 -15.27 -37.83 -16.78
C LEU A 28 -14.42 -37.32 -15.63
N THR A 29 -14.56 -38.04 -14.53
CA THR A 29 -13.66 -38.10 -13.38
C THR A 29 -12.27 -38.54 -13.84
N LEU A 30 -11.34 -37.60 -13.94
CA LEU A 30 -9.91 -37.87 -13.76
C LEU A 30 -9.37 -36.90 -12.71
N PHE A 31 -9.74 -37.19 -11.47
CA PHE A 31 -9.17 -36.64 -10.27
C PHE A 31 -7.76 -37.24 -10.11
N THR A 32 -6.80 -36.77 -10.89
CA THR A 32 -5.39 -37.10 -10.67
C THR A 32 -4.95 -36.30 -9.44
N SER A 33 -4.95 -36.98 -8.29
CA SER A 33 -4.39 -36.46 -7.05
C SER A 33 -2.95 -35.97 -7.29
N PRO A 34 -2.56 -34.76 -6.86
CA PRO A 34 -1.15 -34.39 -6.83
C PRO A 34 -0.41 -35.36 -5.90
N PRO A 35 0.82 -35.79 -6.26
CA PRO A 35 1.61 -36.63 -5.37
C PRO A 35 1.81 -35.90 -4.04
N ARG A 36 1.31 -36.55 -2.98
CA ARG A 36 1.56 -36.18 -1.58
C ARG A 36 3.07 -36.20 -1.40
N LEU A 37 3.69 -35.02 -1.41
CA LEU A 37 5.08 -34.83 -0.99
C LEU A 37 5.15 -35.33 0.45
N GLN A 38 5.69 -36.52 0.61
CA GLN A 38 6.10 -37.04 1.90
C GLN A 38 7.11 -36.05 2.45
N SER A 39 6.73 -35.41 3.55
CA SER A 39 7.64 -34.67 4.40
C SER A 39 8.81 -35.59 4.73
N LEU A 40 9.99 -35.28 4.19
CA LEU A 40 11.24 -35.77 4.73
C LEU A 40 11.35 -35.24 6.16
N GLN A 41 10.88 -36.05 7.10
CA GLN A 41 11.21 -35.98 8.52
C GLN A 41 12.71 -36.27 8.61
N LYS A 42 13.54 -35.24 8.40
CA LYS A 42 14.89 -35.25 8.95
C LYS A 42 14.74 -35.13 10.45
N GLN A 43 14.80 -36.28 11.11
CA GLN A 43 15.09 -36.37 12.52
C GLN A 43 16.50 -35.81 12.74
N ASN A 44 16.58 -34.54 13.12
CA ASN A 44 17.71 -34.04 13.88
C ASN A 44 17.33 -34.16 15.35
N SER A 45 17.43 -35.38 15.87
CA SER A 45 17.63 -35.59 17.30
C SER A 45 19.07 -35.18 17.60
N THR A 46 19.25 -33.96 18.11
CA THR A 46 20.48 -33.55 18.78
C THR A 46 20.06 -32.97 20.12
N ASP A 47 20.14 -33.85 21.12
CA ASP A 47 20.58 -33.56 22.49
C ASP A 47 20.00 -32.34 23.25
N PRO A 48 19.21 -32.54 24.32
CA PRO A 48 18.90 -31.49 25.30
C PRO A 48 20.04 -31.36 26.33
N SER A 49 21.26 -31.11 25.87
CA SER A 49 22.43 -31.09 26.75
C SER A 49 23.49 -30.06 26.35
N HIS A 50 23.11 -28.80 26.07
CA HIS A 50 24.12 -27.72 26.05
C HIS A 50 23.72 -26.40 26.75
N PRO A 51 24.73 -25.73 27.34
CA PRO A 51 24.65 -24.87 28.53
C PRO A 51 24.16 -23.44 28.26
N PRO A 52 23.94 -22.61 29.30
CA PRO A 52 23.40 -21.26 29.20
C PRO A 52 24.13 -20.37 28.20
N SER A 53 23.32 -19.52 27.56
CA SER A 53 23.71 -18.39 26.74
C SER A 53 24.79 -17.55 27.43
N SER A 54 26.03 -17.71 27.01
CA SER A 54 27.01 -16.63 27.16
C SER A 54 26.61 -15.55 26.16
N SER A 55 26.27 -14.38 26.69
CA SER A 55 26.18 -13.13 25.96
C SER A 55 27.58 -12.80 25.43
N ALA A 56 27.96 -13.42 24.33
CA ALA A 56 29.16 -13.07 23.58
C ALA A 56 28.91 -11.70 22.92
N HIS A 57 29.13 -10.64 23.68
CA HIS A 57 29.46 -9.36 23.09
C HIS A 57 30.67 -9.58 22.18
N PRO A 58 30.66 -9.12 20.92
CA PRO A 58 31.82 -9.23 20.05
C PRO A 58 32.97 -8.47 20.69
N THR A 59 33.93 -9.21 21.24
CA THR A 59 35.20 -8.62 21.65
C THR A 59 35.93 -8.19 20.38
N PRO A 60 36.36 -6.92 20.29
CA PRO A 60 37.09 -6.46 19.12
C PRO A 60 38.39 -7.27 18.99
N PRO A 61 38.83 -7.62 17.77
CA PRO A 61 40.09 -8.32 17.58
C PRO A 61 41.22 -7.47 18.17
N SER A 62 42.02 -8.06 19.05
CA SER A 62 42.98 -7.38 19.93
C SER A 62 44.20 -6.78 19.21
N ASN A 63 44.22 -6.76 17.88
CA ASN A 63 45.30 -6.26 17.03
C ASN A 63 44.78 -5.25 15.98
N LEU A 64 43.96 -4.30 16.41
CA LEU A 64 43.49 -3.20 15.55
C LEU A 64 44.26 -1.92 15.87
N SER A 65 44.65 -1.19 14.83
CA SER A 65 45.25 0.15 14.96
C SER A 65 44.33 1.09 15.75
N SER A 66 44.89 2.05 16.50
CA SER A 66 44.10 3.04 17.25
C SER A 66 43.07 3.77 16.39
N ASP A 67 43.36 3.95 15.10
CA ASP A 67 42.44 4.56 14.13
C ASP A 67 41.25 3.65 13.77
N GLU A 68 41.48 2.34 13.70
CA GLU A 68 40.42 1.37 13.46
C GLU A 68 39.50 1.26 14.68
N VAL A 69 40.04 1.27 15.89
CA VAL A 69 39.24 1.25 17.13
C VAL A 69 38.29 2.46 17.19
N GLN A 70 38.75 3.65 16.78
CA GLN A 70 37.89 4.83 16.71
C GLN A 70 36.80 4.71 15.63
N LYS A 71 37.13 4.11 14.49
CA LYS A 71 36.17 3.83 13.41
C LYS A 71 35.08 2.86 13.87
N TYR A 72 35.44 1.80 14.60
CA TYR A 72 34.49 0.85 15.19
C TYR A 72 33.60 1.51 16.25
N LYS A 73 34.16 2.33 17.15
CA LYS A 73 33.36 3.07 18.15
C LYS A 73 32.35 4.02 17.49
N LYS A 74 32.75 4.77 16.46
CA LYS A 74 31.87 5.66 15.69
C LYS A 74 30.79 4.90 14.91
N PHE A 75 31.09 3.71 14.42
CA PHE A 75 30.11 2.86 13.73
C PHE A 75 29.11 2.24 14.70
N ALA A 76 29.55 1.79 15.87
CA ALA A 76 28.70 1.24 16.91
C ALA A 76 27.72 2.27 17.49
N THR A 77 28.16 3.51 17.73
CA THR A 77 27.28 4.59 18.18
C THR A 77 26.25 5.00 17.11
N LYS A 78 26.60 4.88 15.83
CA LYS A 78 25.67 5.10 14.71
C LYS A 78 24.58 4.03 14.65
N ILE A 79 24.93 2.76 14.84
CA ILE A 79 23.96 1.64 14.92
C ILE A 79 23.04 1.77 16.15
N SER A 80 23.53 2.37 17.24
CA SER A 80 22.75 2.58 18.47
C SER A 80 21.66 3.64 18.37
N SER A 81 21.50 4.31 17.22
CA SER A 81 20.28 5.08 16.96
C SER A 81 19.12 4.09 16.76
N ASN A 82 18.23 4.01 17.75
CA ASN A 82 17.14 3.02 17.86
C ASN A 82 16.30 2.86 16.58
N ASP A 83 16.24 3.88 15.73
CA ASP A 83 15.49 3.86 14.46
C ASP A 83 16.13 2.95 13.40
N ASP A 84 17.45 2.93 13.29
CA ASP A 84 18.16 2.11 12.31
C ASP A 84 18.11 0.62 12.70
N PHE A 85 18.24 0.31 13.99
CA PHE A 85 18.07 -1.05 14.49
C PHE A 85 16.64 -1.56 14.29
N ASN A 86 15.62 -0.78 14.65
CA ASN A 86 14.22 -1.18 14.46
C ASN A 86 13.86 -1.36 13.00
N LYS A 87 14.41 -0.52 12.11
CA LYS A 87 14.24 -0.65 10.67
C LYS A 87 14.95 -1.90 10.14
N MET A 88 16.18 -2.16 10.56
CA MET A 88 16.90 -3.40 10.21
C MET A 88 16.19 -4.64 10.74
N PHE A 89 15.67 -4.60 11.96
CA PHE A 89 14.95 -5.71 12.57
C PHE A 89 13.65 -6.00 11.83
N LYS A 90 12.85 -4.98 11.52
CA LYS A 90 11.64 -5.13 10.68
C LYS A 90 11.98 -5.68 9.30
N ASP A 91 13.04 -5.17 8.69
CA ASP A 91 13.54 -5.66 7.40
C ASP A 91 13.96 -7.13 7.52
N VAL A 92 14.70 -7.54 8.56
CA VAL A 92 15.11 -8.94 8.77
C VAL A 92 13.91 -9.83 9.07
N GLN A 93 12.92 -9.37 9.83
CA GLN A 93 11.71 -10.14 10.10
C GLN A 93 10.87 -10.36 8.84
N THR A 94 10.66 -9.30 8.04
CA THR A 94 9.90 -9.39 6.78
C THR A 94 10.66 -10.11 5.68
N LYS A 95 11.96 -9.85 5.52
CA LYS A 95 12.81 -10.39 4.44
C LYS A 95 13.42 -11.75 4.78
N GLY A 96 13.76 -11.98 6.05
CA GLY A 96 14.42 -13.19 6.52
C GLY A 96 13.48 -14.38 6.70
N GLN A 97 12.20 -14.14 6.99
CA GLN A 97 11.18 -15.20 7.00
C GLN A 97 10.70 -15.59 5.60
N GLN A 98 10.85 -14.70 4.61
CA GLN A 98 10.49 -15.01 3.24
C GLN A 98 11.68 -15.64 2.53
N GLN A 99 11.66 -16.97 2.33
CA GLN A 99 12.31 -17.52 1.14
C GLN A 99 11.67 -16.82 -0.06
N PHE A 100 12.37 -15.82 -0.58
CA PHE A 100 11.82 -14.88 -1.54
C PHE A 100 11.31 -15.62 -2.78
N THR A 101 9.99 -15.80 -2.87
CA THR A 101 9.34 -16.30 -4.07
C THR A 101 9.52 -15.29 -5.20
N GLY A 102 9.36 -15.71 -6.46
CA GLY A 102 9.58 -14.83 -7.61
C GLY A 102 8.77 -13.52 -7.56
N TYR A 103 7.56 -13.56 -6.98
CA TYR A 103 6.73 -12.37 -6.78
C TYR A 103 7.27 -11.46 -5.68
N ALA A 104 7.66 -12.01 -4.53
CA ALA A 104 8.25 -11.23 -3.45
C ALA A 104 9.55 -10.54 -3.90
N LYS A 105 10.36 -11.19 -4.74
CA LYS A 105 11.59 -10.59 -5.31
C LYS A 105 11.28 -9.37 -6.17
N LYS A 106 10.16 -9.39 -6.92
CA LYS A 106 9.74 -8.25 -7.75
C LYS A 106 9.32 -7.08 -6.87
N LEU A 107 8.47 -7.32 -5.86
CA LEU A 107 8.06 -6.29 -4.91
C LEU A 107 9.25 -5.66 -4.19
N TYR A 108 10.20 -6.49 -3.74
CA TYR A 108 11.40 -6.01 -3.09
C TYR A 108 12.24 -5.09 -4.00
N LYS A 109 12.44 -5.50 -5.26
CA LYS A 109 13.13 -4.66 -6.26
C LYS A 109 12.39 -3.35 -6.51
N GLU A 110 11.05 -3.37 -6.53
CA GLU A 110 10.24 -2.17 -6.70
C GLU A 110 10.39 -1.20 -5.51
N GLU A 111 10.33 -1.71 -4.29
CA GLU A 111 10.55 -0.91 -3.08
C GLU A 111 11.96 -0.35 -3.00
N ASP A 112 12.98 -1.16 -3.31
CA ASP A 112 14.38 -0.72 -3.31
C ASP A 112 14.62 0.36 -4.37
N TYR A 113 13.98 0.24 -5.53
CA TYR A 113 14.03 1.27 -6.57
C TYR A 113 13.36 2.57 -6.11
N GLU A 114 12.19 2.49 -5.49
CA GLU A 114 11.48 3.65 -4.95
C GLU A 114 12.28 4.34 -3.83
N LYS A 115 12.90 3.57 -2.94
CA LYS A 115 13.77 4.11 -1.87
C LYS A 115 14.99 4.84 -2.42
N LYS A 116 15.61 4.32 -3.48
CA LYS A 116 16.82 4.92 -4.09
C LYS A 116 16.52 6.13 -4.97
N THR A 117 15.43 6.10 -5.72
CA THR A 117 15.15 7.09 -6.76
C THR A 117 14.02 8.05 -6.42
N GLY A 118 13.23 7.75 -5.39
CA GLY A 118 11.98 8.45 -5.06
C GLY A 118 10.87 8.24 -6.10
N LYS A 119 11.07 7.38 -7.10
CA LYS A 119 10.13 7.15 -8.21
C LYS A 119 9.63 5.71 -8.19
N LYS A 120 8.36 5.53 -8.55
CA LYS A 120 7.76 4.21 -8.75
C LYS A 120 8.09 3.70 -10.15
N LEU A 121 8.31 2.39 -10.26
CA LEU A 121 8.48 1.74 -11.57
C LEU A 121 7.21 1.90 -12.42
N LYS A 122 7.41 1.99 -13.73
CA LYS A 122 6.31 2.14 -14.69
C LYS A 122 5.43 0.89 -14.64
N ARG A 123 4.15 1.09 -14.39
CA ARG A 123 3.15 0.03 -14.43
C ARG A 123 2.81 -0.35 -15.88
N GLN A 124 2.38 -1.59 -16.07
CA GLN A 124 1.80 -2.02 -17.33
C GLN A 124 0.64 -1.09 -17.70
N SER A 125 0.54 -0.74 -18.98
CA SER A 125 -0.57 0.05 -19.49
C SER A 125 -1.85 -0.77 -19.38
N VAL A 126 -2.83 -0.27 -18.62
CA VAL A 126 -4.15 -0.88 -18.48
C VAL A 126 -5.19 0.12 -18.99
N PRO A 127 -6.16 -0.31 -19.80
CA PRO A 127 -7.23 0.56 -20.28
C PRO A 127 -7.97 1.27 -19.13
N ARG A 128 -8.34 2.53 -19.36
CA ARG A 128 -8.92 3.41 -18.33
C ARG A 128 -10.20 2.85 -17.71
N ASN A 129 -11.05 2.20 -18.50
CA ASN A 129 -12.32 1.63 -18.03
C ASN A 129 -12.08 0.51 -17.00
N ILE A 130 -11.05 -0.32 -17.24
CA ILE A 130 -10.66 -1.40 -16.34
C ILE A 130 -10.05 -0.82 -15.06
N LEU A 131 -9.16 0.18 -15.18
CA LEU A 131 -8.59 0.88 -14.02
C LEU A 131 -9.68 1.49 -13.13
N ALA A 132 -10.67 2.15 -13.73
CA ALA A 132 -11.80 2.72 -13.01
C ALA A 132 -12.59 1.64 -12.24
N GLY A 133 -12.85 0.49 -12.88
CA GLY A 133 -13.50 -0.66 -12.24
C GLY A 133 -12.69 -1.22 -11.07
N MET A 134 -11.37 -1.38 -11.23
CA MET A 134 -10.47 -1.86 -10.18
C MET A 134 -10.46 -0.91 -8.97
N ILE A 135 -10.32 0.39 -9.21
CA ILE A 135 -10.33 1.42 -8.16
C ILE A 135 -11.67 1.42 -7.41
N LYS A 136 -12.80 1.36 -8.13
CA LYS A 136 -14.14 1.32 -7.53
C LYS A 136 -14.34 0.05 -6.69
N LYS A 137 -13.90 -1.10 -7.19
CA LYS A 137 -14.01 -2.38 -6.45
C LYS A 137 -13.14 -2.38 -5.19
N GLN A 138 -11.94 -1.84 -5.26
CA GLN A 138 -11.08 -1.72 -4.09
C GLN A 138 -11.65 -0.75 -3.06
N ALA A 139 -12.14 0.42 -3.50
CA ALA A 139 -12.79 1.38 -2.60
C ALA A 139 -14.01 0.76 -1.90
N GLY A 140 -14.86 0.03 -2.62
CA GLY A 140 -16.02 -0.64 -2.02
C GLY A 140 -15.64 -1.78 -1.06
N LYS A 141 -14.50 -2.45 -1.27
CA LYS A 141 -13.98 -3.43 -0.30
C LYS A 141 -13.48 -2.75 0.98
N GLU A 142 -12.73 -1.66 0.84
CA GLU A 142 -12.23 -0.89 1.97
C GLU A 142 -13.38 -0.27 2.78
N GLU A 143 -14.40 0.28 2.12
CA GLU A 143 -15.58 0.82 2.78
C GLU A 143 -16.35 -0.25 3.56
N LYS A 144 -16.53 -1.45 2.99
CA LYS A 144 -17.16 -2.57 3.70
C LYS A 144 -16.34 -3.02 4.90
N ALA A 145 -15.01 -3.11 4.76
CA ALA A 145 -14.13 -3.47 5.86
C ALA A 145 -14.17 -2.41 6.99
N ASP A 146 -14.15 -1.13 6.64
CA ASP A 146 -14.24 -0.01 7.59
C ASP A 146 -15.61 0.02 8.29
N ARG A 147 -16.69 -0.35 7.58
CA ARG A 147 -18.03 -0.48 8.16
C ARG A 147 -18.08 -1.63 9.17
N ILE A 148 -17.59 -2.81 8.81
CA ILE A 148 -17.54 -3.97 9.70
C ILE A 148 -16.68 -3.67 10.93
N ALA A 149 -15.51 -3.05 10.74
CA ALA A 149 -14.64 -2.65 11.85
C ALA A 149 -15.34 -1.66 12.79
N ARG A 150 -16.08 -0.70 12.24
CA ARG A 150 -16.87 0.25 13.03
C ARG A 150 -18.02 -0.41 13.79
N GLU A 151 -18.76 -1.30 13.15
CA GLU A 151 -19.85 -2.07 13.77
C GLU A 151 -19.32 -3.00 14.88
N ALA A 152 -18.11 -3.55 14.71
CA ALA A 152 -17.42 -4.35 15.71
C ALA A 152 -16.73 -3.52 16.82
N GLY A 153 -16.77 -2.18 16.76
CA GLY A 153 -16.09 -1.30 17.72
C GLY A 153 -14.56 -1.31 17.63
N ILE A 154 -13.99 -1.84 16.54
CA ILE A 154 -12.54 -1.91 16.31
C ILE A 154 -12.03 -0.52 15.91
N VAL A 155 -11.12 0.03 16.71
CA VAL A 155 -10.47 1.31 16.41
C VAL A 155 -9.39 1.12 15.35
N THR A 156 -9.71 1.50 14.10
CA THR A 156 -8.75 1.50 12.99
C THR A 156 -8.01 2.85 12.88
N ALA A 157 -6.73 2.82 12.54
CA ALA A 157 -5.95 4.03 12.29
C ALA A 157 -6.56 4.89 11.16
N LYS A 158 -6.65 6.21 11.37
CA LYS A 158 -7.14 7.15 10.36
C LYS A 158 -6.16 7.21 9.18
N LYS A 159 -6.54 6.65 8.03
CA LYS A 159 -5.79 6.83 6.78
C LYS A 159 -5.81 8.31 6.39
N LYS A 160 -4.63 8.91 6.17
CA LYS A 160 -4.56 10.26 5.58
C LYS A 160 -5.22 10.20 4.21
N LYS A 161 -6.28 11.00 3.98
CA LYS A 161 -6.86 11.16 2.65
C LYS A 161 -5.77 11.71 1.75
N GLY A 162 -5.30 10.90 0.79
CA GLY A 162 -4.26 11.32 -0.13
C GLY A 162 -4.66 12.64 -0.78
N GLU A 163 -3.73 13.59 -0.79
CA GLU A 163 -3.90 14.92 -1.35
C GLU A 163 -4.04 14.79 -2.88
N ARG A 164 -5.25 14.43 -3.33
CA ARG A 164 -5.59 14.47 -4.75
C ARG A 164 -5.61 15.95 -5.11
N LYS A 165 -4.56 16.41 -5.81
CA LYS A 165 -4.60 17.68 -6.53
C LYS A 165 -5.79 17.61 -7.46
N SER A 166 -6.90 18.20 -7.04
CA SER A 166 -8.13 18.29 -7.81
C SER A 166 -7.84 19.24 -8.97
N TYR A 167 -7.29 18.72 -10.06
CA TYR A 167 -7.20 19.44 -11.33
C TYR A 167 -8.57 19.47 -12.03
N SER A 168 -9.65 19.62 -11.25
CA SER A 168 -10.98 19.87 -11.79
C SER A 168 -11.05 21.31 -12.28
N GLU A 169 -11.80 21.53 -13.35
CA GLU A 169 -12.02 22.86 -13.92
C GLU A 169 -12.62 23.83 -12.88
N ALA A 170 -13.41 23.32 -11.93
CA ALA A 170 -13.93 24.07 -10.79
C ALA A 170 -12.82 24.58 -9.87
N SER A 171 -11.82 23.74 -9.54
CA SER A 171 -10.70 24.15 -8.68
C SER A 171 -9.75 25.14 -9.34
N ARG A 172 -9.74 25.23 -10.67
CA ARG A 172 -8.98 26.26 -11.43
C ARG A 172 -9.65 27.62 -11.41
N LYS A 173 -10.99 27.67 -11.31
CA LYS A 173 -11.75 28.93 -11.25
C LYS A 173 -11.57 29.63 -9.91
N ASP A 174 -11.54 28.87 -8.82
CA ASP A 174 -11.35 29.42 -7.48
C ASP A 174 -9.94 30.01 -7.25
N SER A 175 -8.93 29.54 -7.99
CA SER A 175 -7.56 30.09 -7.91
C SER A 175 -7.33 31.33 -8.80
N GLN A 176 -8.30 31.72 -9.64
CA GLN A 176 -8.24 32.96 -10.44
C GLN A 176 -8.94 34.14 -9.77
N GLN A 177 -9.47 33.97 -8.56
CA GLN A 177 -10.28 34.98 -7.89
C GLN A 177 -9.42 35.92 -7.04
N SER A 178 -8.45 36.57 -7.67
CA SER A 178 -7.72 37.71 -7.10
C SER A 178 -7.30 38.62 -8.26
N GLY A 179 -8.04 39.71 -8.45
CA GLY A 179 -7.58 40.80 -9.32
C GLY A 179 -6.28 41.42 -8.76
N PRO A 180 -5.68 42.40 -9.48
CA PRO A 180 -4.48 43.07 -8.99
C PRO A 180 -4.72 43.62 -7.58
N ALA A 181 -3.88 43.21 -6.62
CA ALA A 181 -3.93 43.72 -5.26
C ALA A 181 -3.55 45.22 -5.27
N PRO A 182 -4.19 46.06 -4.44
CA PRO A 182 -3.85 47.48 -4.38
C PRO A 182 -2.41 47.68 -3.84
N ASN A 183 -1.66 48.62 -4.44
CA ASN A 183 -0.24 48.85 -4.14
C ASN A 183 0.05 49.41 -2.72
N ILE A 184 -0.93 49.98 -2.02
CA ILE A 184 -0.74 50.71 -0.74
C ILE A 184 -1.56 50.10 0.39
N GLY A 185 -1.55 48.78 0.54
CA GLY A 185 -2.23 48.13 1.67
C GLY A 185 -2.64 46.70 1.36
N PHE A 186 -3.54 46.15 2.17
CA PHE A 186 -4.11 44.83 1.93
C PHE A 186 -5.63 44.88 2.01
N MET A 187 -6.29 44.15 1.11
CA MET A 187 -7.73 43.89 1.19
C MET A 187 -7.99 42.73 2.14
N SER A 188 -8.86 42.93 3.13
CA SER A 188 -9.30 41.90 4.08
C SER A 188 -10.82 41.97 4.19
N GLY A 189 -11.52 40.89 3.82
CA GLY A 189 -12.99 40.84 3.89
C GLY A 189 -13.70 41.89 3.01
N GLY A 190 -13.10 42.30 1.90
CA GLY A 190 -13.63 43.37 1.03
C GLY A 190 -13.31 44.79 1.49
N MET A 191 -12.60 44.97 2.61
CA MET A 191 -12.19 46.28 3.12
C MET A 191 -10.71 46.53 2.85
N PHE A 192 -10.38 47.74 2.37
CA PHE A 192 -9.00 48.18 2.21
C PHE A 192 -8.43 48.65 3.55
N LYS A 193 -7.34 48.02 3.99
CA LYS A 193 -6.65 48.35 5.24
C LYS A 193 -5.26 48.90 4.93
N VAL A 194 -4.97 50.07 5.50
CA VAL A 194 -3.65 50.72 5.45
C VAL A 194 -3.02 50.62 6.84
N LYS A 195 -1.75 50.24 6.92
CA LYS A 195 -1.02 50.24 8.19
C LYS A 195 -0.57 51.68 8.47
N ASN A 196 -1.12 52.31 9.50
CA ASN A 196 -0.64 53.60 9.96
C ASN A 196 0.79 53.44 10.50
N LYS A 197 1.68 54.36 10.13
CA LYS A 197 3.07 54.41 10.62
C LYS A 197 3.11 54.85 12.08
#